data_AF-A0A961MDS3-F1
#
_entry.id   AF-A0A961MDS3-F1
#
_cell.length_a   1.000
_cell.length_b   1.000
_cell.length_c   1.000
_cell.angle_alpha   90.00
_cell.angle_beta   90.00
_cell.angle_gamma   90.00
#
_symmetry.space_group_name_H-M   'P 1'
#
loop_
_entity.id
_entity.type
_entity.pdbx_description
1 polymer ?
#
loop_
_entity_poly.entity_id
_entity_poly.type
_entity_poly.pdbx_seq_one_letter_code
_entity_poly.pdbx_strand_id
1 'polypeptide(L)'
;MALADGFHTRDLGSGGSPQECMDRARQAIQTYAQQNGTPNATVNEGSWSVHGFDFLPGNVDVQIACPYRDNFTSIVLLTAHSSGERDDRVAVVDGIAALWDSIGQGGFVPGGK
;
A
#
# COMPACT_ATOMS: atom_id res chain seq x y z
N MET A 1 -7.40 11.60 -22.88
CA MET A 1 -6.87 11.32 -21.53
C MET A 1 -6.46 9.86 -21.53
N ALA A 2 -5.16 9.59 -21.56
CA ALA A 2 -4.65 8.22 -21.53
C ALA A 2 -4.83 7.71 -20.09
N LEU A 3 -5.87 6.92 -19.86
CA LEU A 3 -5.88 6.00 -18.72
C LEU A 3 -4.67 5.11 -18.97
N ALA A 4 -3.66 5.13 -18.10
CA ALA A 4 -2.58 4.16 -18.19
C ALA A 4 -3.22 2.79 -17.99
N ASP A 5 -3.50 2.11 -19.10
CA ASP A 5 -4.22 0.85 -19.16
C ASP A 5 -3.41 -0.17 -18.33
N GLY A 6 -3.91 -0.53 -17.16
CA GLY A 6 -3.23 -1.42 -16.22
C GLY A 6 -2.77 -0.81 -14.90
N PHE A 7 -2.80 0.51 -14.69
CA PHE A 7 -2.39 1.15 -13.42
C PHE A 7 -3.55 1.75 -12.62
N HIS A 8 -3.48 1.68 -11.30
CA HIS A 8 -4.38 2.37 -10.38
C HIS A 8 -3.60 2.92 -9.19
N THR A 9 -3.61 4.24 -8.98
CA THR A 9 -2.89 4.90 -7.88
C THR A 9 -3.87 5.55 -6.91
N ARG A 10 -3.61 5.40 -5.61
CA ARG A 10 -4.34 6.02 -4.51
C ARG A 10 -3.38 6.71 -3.55
N ASP A 11 -3.79 7.89 -3.10
CA ASP A 11 -3.13 8.60 -2.01
C ASP A 11 -3.53 7.97 -0.66
N LEU A 12 -2.53 7.68 0.17
CA LEU A 12 -2.70 7.12 1.51
C LEU A 12 -2.50 8.17 2.61
N GLY A 13 -2.35 9.45 2.23
CA GLY A 13 -2.09 10.56 3.14
C GLY A 13 -0.65 10.61 3.65
N SER A 14 -0.47 11.12 4.87
CA SER A 14 0.87 11.30 5.45
C SER A 14 1.38 10.02 6.13
N GLY A 15 2.67 9.74 5.94
CA GLY A 15 3.35 8.54 6.44
C GLY A 15 4.13 8.75 7.75
N GLY A 16 4.25 9.99 8.23
CA GLY A 16 5.03 10.29 9.44
C GLY A 16 6.52 10.22 9.18
N SER A 17 7.27 9.55 10.05
CA SER A 17 8.71 9.32 9.83
C SER A 17 8.94 8.33 8.68
N PRO A 18 10.05 8.40 7.94
CA PRO A 18 10.35 7.48 6.84
C PRO A 18 10.28 6.01 7.27
N GLN A 19 10.79 5.71 8.46
CA GLN A 19 10.77 4.36 9.01
C GLN A 19 9.34 3.91 9.35
N GLU A 20 8.54 4.77 9.98
CA GLU A 20 7.13 4.48 10.28
C GLU A 20 6.32 4.23 9.00
N CYS A 21 6.56 5.03 7.96
CA CYS A 21 5.90 4.84 6.67
C CYS A 21 6.25 3.48 6.06
N MET A 22 7.54 3.12 6.05
CA MET A 22 8.02 1.85 5.50
C MET A 22 7.51 0.64 6.30
N ASP A 23 7.54 0.69 7.63
CA ASP A 23 7.00 -0.36 8.51
C ASP A 23 5.49 -0.53 8.28
N ARG A 24 4.74 0.57 8.24
CA ARG A 24 3.29 0.55 8.00
C ARG A 24 2.97 0.02 6.60
N ALA A 25 3.74 0.41 5.59
CA ALA A 25 3.59 -0.06 4.21
C ALA A 25 3.83 -1.58 4.12
N ARG A 26 4.92 -2.06 4.72
CA ARG A 26 5.26 -3.48 4.81
C ARG A 26 4.14 -4.25 5.51
N GLN A 27 3.69 -3.78 6.67
CA GLN A 27 2.66 -4.44 7.45
C GLN A 27 1.33 -4.50 6.69
N ALA A 28 0.93 -3.42 6.00
CA ALA A 28 -0.31 -3.39 5.21
C ALA A 28 -0.28 -4.42 4.08
N ILE A 29 0.80 -4.45 3.29
CA ILE A 29 0.95 -5.39 2.17
C ILE A 29 1.01 -6.84 2.66
N GLN A 30 1.78 -7.12 3.72
CA GLN A 30 1.89 -8.47 4.28
C GLN A 30 0.57 -8.96 4.88
N THR A 31 -0.14 -8.08 5.60
CA THR A 31 -1.45 -8.42 6.16
C THR A 31 -2.45 -8.71 5.06
N TYR A 32 -2.44 -7.92 3.98
CA TYR A 32 -3.30 -8.16 2.83
C TYR A 32 -3.02 -9.52 2.17
N ALA A 33 -1.74 -9.87 1.98
CA ALA A 33 -1.33 -11.16 1.42
C ALA A 33 -1.83 -12.34 2.27
N GLN A 34 -1.70 -12.22 3.60
CA GLN A 34 -2.15 -13.24 4.54
C GLN A 34 -3.66 -13.41 4.53
N GLN A 35 -4.42 -12.30 4.49
CA GLN A 35 -5.88 -12.33 4.53
C GLN A 35 -6.50 -12.85 3.23
N ASN A 36 -5.91 -12.54 2.08
CA ASN A 36 -6.43 -12.93 0.77
C ASN A 36 -5.88 -14.29 0.29
N GLY A 37 -5.04 -14.95 1.10
CA GLY A 37 -4.53 -16.28 0.81
C GLY A 37 -3.73 -16.30 -0.49
N THR A 38 -2.77 -15.39 -0.64
CA THR A 38 -1.92 -15.27 -1.83
C THR A 38 -0.59 -16.02 -1.60
N PRO A 39 -0.51 -17.34 -1.88
CA PRO A 39 0.66 -18.16 -1.52
C PRO A 39 1.93 -17.77 -2.28
N ASN A 40 1.78 -17.13 -3.45
CA ASN A 40 2.90 -16.67 -4.27
C ASN A 40 3.26 -15.20 -4.02
N ALA A 41 2.52 -14.51 -3.15
CA ALA A 41 2.76 -13.10 -2.94
C ALA A 41 4.14 -12.87 -2.34
N THR A 42 4.93 -12.06 -3.03
CA THR A 42 6.28 -11.69 -2.59
C THR A 42 6.29 -10.23 -2.20
N VAL A 43 6.83 -9.93 -1.02
CA VAL A 43 6.98 -8.55 -0.53
C VAL A 43 8.45 -8.20 -0.50
N ASN A 44 8.83 -7.15 -1.23
CA ASN A 44 10.19 -6.64 -1.31
C ASN A 44 10.25 -5.20 -0.84
N GLU A 45 11.29 -4.86 -0.09
CA GLU A 45 11.50 -3.51 0.44
C GLU A 45 12.66 -2.85 -0.29
N GLY A 46 12.43 -1.66 -0.81
CA GLY A 46 13.46 -0.73 -1.28
C GLY A 46 13.83 0.29 -0.20
N SER A 47 14.69 1.26 -0.53
CA SER A 47 15.13 2.28 0.42
C SER A 47 14.04 3.29 0.83
N TRP A 48 12.97 3.41 0.05
CA TRP A 48 11.87 4.37 0.25
C TRP A 48 10.52 3.88 -0.27
N SER A 49 10.44 2.60 -0.67
CA SER A 49 9.20 2.02 -1.20
C SER A 49 9.12 0.53 -0.86
N VAL A 50 7.90 0.03 -0.74
CA VAL A 50 7.62 -1.40 -0.54
C VAL A 50 6.83 -1.90 -1.73
N HIS A 51 7.28 -3.01 -2.29
CA HIS A 51 6.69 -3.66 -3.44
C HIS A 51 6.04 -4.97 -3.01
N GLY A 52 4.89 -5.27 -3.57
CA GLY A 52 4.21 -6.55 -3.49
C GLY A 52 3.98 -7.08 -4.90
N PHE A 53 4.21 -8.38 -5.12
CA PHE A 53 3.98 -9.06 -6.40
C PHE A 53 2.97 -10.18 -6.26
N ASP A 54 2.26 -10.53 -7.34
CA ASP A 54 1.37 -11.70 -7.44
C ASP A 54 0.20 -11.71 -6.41
N PHE A 55 -0.44 -10.57 -6.18
CA PHE A 55 -1.62 -10.49 -5.31
C PHE A 55 -2.89 -10.96 -6.02
N LEU A 56 -3.77 -11.63 -5.28
CA LEU A 56 -5.10 -12.01 -5.74
C LEU A 56 -6.12 -10.95 -5.31
N PRO A 57 -7.19 -10.76 -6.10
CA PRO A 57 -7.44 -11.35 -7.42
C PRO A 57 -6.58 -10.72 -8.54
N GLY A 58 -6.37 -11.46 -9.64
CA GLY A 58 -5.85 -10.88 -10.88
C GLY A 58 -4.33 -10.67 -11.00
N ASN A 59 -3.51 -11.32 -10.17
CA ASN A 59 -2.05 -11.19 -10.15
C ASN A 59 -1.62 -9.72 -10.19
N VAL A 60 -2.08 -8.97 -9.19
CA VAL A 60 -1.84 -7.54 -9.07
C VAL A 60 -0.51 -7.32 -8.37
N ASP A 61 0.33 -6.51 -9.00
CA ASP A 61 1.54 -5.98 -8.39
C ASP A 61 1.21 -4.65 -7.72
N VAL A 62 1.75 -4.41 -6.54
CA VAL A 62 1.52 -3.19 -5.76
C VAL A 62 2.83 -2.56 -5.35
N GLN A 63 2.83 -1.24 -5.24
CA GLN A 63 3.94 -0.45 -4.73
C GLN A 63 3.40 0.62 -3.80
N ILE A 64 3.89 0.67 -2.57
CA ILE A 64 3.72 1.81 -1.67
C ILE A 64 5.00 2.61 -1.67
N ALA A 65 4.94 3.84 -2.15
CA ALA A 65 6.03 4.79 -2.11
C ALA A 65 5.91 5.69 -0.88
N CYS A 66 7.00 5.77 -0.12
CA CYS A 66 7.18 6.64 1.04
C CYS A 66 8.22 7.73 0.74
N PRO A 67 7.97 8.65 -0.21
CA PRO A 67 8.89 9.74 -0.48
C PRO A 67 9.04 10.62 0.77
N TYR A 68 10.28 10.79 1.24
CA TYR A 68 10.57 11.62 2.41
C TYR A 68 11.44 12.81 2.05
N ARG A 69 11.22 13.91 2.78
CA ARG A 69 12.10 15.08 2.79
C ARG A 69 12.25 15.52 4.24
N ASP A 70 13.47 15.89 4.64
CA ASP A 70 13.74 16.37 6.01
C ASP A 70 13.24 15.40 7.11
N ASN A 71 13.44 14.08 6.90
CA ASN A 71 12.96 13.00 7.76
C ASN A 71 11.44 12.95 7.99
N PHE A 72 10.66 13.42 7.02
CA PHE A 72 9.20 13.34 7.07
C PHE A 72 8.62 12.93 5.71
N THR A 73 7.64 12.02 5.75
CA THR A 73 6.88 11.55 4.59
C THR A 73 5.52 12.22 4.56
N SER A 74 5.42 13.30 3.78
CA SER A 74 4.20 14.10 3.68
C SER A 74 3.09 13.41 2.88
N ILE A 75 3.46 12.61 1.88
CA ILE A 75 2.56 11.97 0.93
C ILE A 75 3.01 10.53 0.75
N VAL A 76 2.09 9.60 0.85
CA VAL A 76 2.29 8.17 0.61
C VAL A 76 1.41 7.75 -0.56
N LEU A 77 2.02 7.14 -1.57
CA LEU A 77 1.32 6.74 -2.79
C LEU A 77 1.29 5.22 -2.89
N LEU A 78 0.09 4.65 -2.97
CA LEU A 78 -0.11 3.25 -3.31
C LEU A 78 -0.47 3.13 -4.78
N THR A 79 0.33 2.41 -5.55
CA THR A 79 0.10 2.12 -6.96
C THR A 79 -0.07 0.63 -7.15
N ALA A 80 -1.13 0.21 -7.82
CA ALA A 80 -1.34 -1.14 -8.28
C ALA A 80 -1.19 -1.22 -9.80
N HIS A 81 -0.64 -2.33 -10.27
CA HIS A 81 -0.47 -2.68 -11.66
C HIS A 81 -0.92 -4.11 -11.91
N SER A 82 -1.66 -4.35 -13.00
CA SER A 82 -2.01 -5.70 -13.47
C SER A 82 -2.44 -5.64 -14.93
N SER A 83 -2.19 -6.72 -15.67
CA SER A 83 -2.74 -6.95 -17.00
C SER A 83 -4.20 -7.44 -17.00
N GLY A 84 -4.77 -7.72 -15.82
CA GLY A 84 -6.14 -8.18 -15.62
C GLY A 84 -7.20 -7.06 -15.56
N GLU A 85 -8.36 -7.37 -14.98
CA GLU A 85 -9.47 -6.43 -14.90
C GLU A 85 -9.15 -5.24 -13.99
N ARG A 86 -9.77 -4.09 -14.30
CA ARG A 86 -9.61 -2.89 -13.47
C ARG A 86 -10.17 -3.09 -12.07
N ASP A 87 -11.27 -3.84 -11.94
CA ASP A 87 -11.94 -4.07 -10.67
C ASP A 87 -11.03 -4.81 -9.69
N ASP A 88 -10.26 -5.79 -10.16
CA ASP A 88 -9.26 -6.51 -9.36
C ASP A 88 -8.21 -5.56 -8.75
N ARG A 89 -7.68 -4.63 -9.55
CA ARG A 89 -6.71 -3.63 -9.07
C ARG A 89 -7.34 -2.70 -8.04
N VAL A 90 -8.57 -2.27 -8.28
CA VAL A 90 -9.29 -1.39 -7.34
C VAL A 90 -9.56 -2.12 -6.02
N ALA A 91 -9.97 -3.39 -6.07
CA ALA A 91 -10.20 -4.20 -4.88
C ALA A 91 -8.92 -4.40 -4.05
N VAL A 92 -7.79 -4.69 -4.70
CA VAL A 92 -6.49 -4.82 -4.03
C VAL A 92 -6.05 -3.51 -3.40
N VAL A 93 -6.16 -2.39 -4.14
CA VAL A 93 -5.79 -1.06 -3.62
C VAL A 93 -6.68 -0.65 -2.46
N ASP A 94 -7.99 -0.88 -2.54
CA ASP A 94 -8.92 -0.52 -1.47
C ASP A 94 -8.68 -1.35 -0.21
N GLY A 95 -8.42 -2.66 -0.36
CA GLY A 95 -8.07 -3.54 0.76
C GLY A 95 -6.76 -3.14 1.44
N ILE A 96 -5.70 -2.86 0.67
CA ILE A 96 -4.43 -2.40 1.24
C ILE A 96 -4.59 -1.02 1.88
N ALA A 97 -5.37 -0.11 1.28
CA ALA A 97 -5.63 1.21 1.86
C ALA A 97 -6.43 1.14 3.17
N ALA A 98 -7.41 0.23 3.27
CA ALA A 98 -8.14 -0.01 4.50
C ALA A 98 -7.24 -0.56 5.61
N LEU A 99 -6.32 -1.46 5.28
CA LEU A 99 -5.31 -1.95 6.22
C LEU A 99 -4.33 -0.86 6.63
N TRP A 100 -3.87 -0.05 5.66
CA TRP A 100 -3.06 1.12 5.95
C TRP A 100 -3.76 2.01 6.97
N ASP A 101 -5.00 2.44 6.72
CA ASP A 101 -5.77 3.29 7.64
C ASP A 101 -5.89 2.63 9.02
N SER A 102 -6.31 1.36 9.08
CA SER A 102 -6.43 0.59 10.33
C SER A 102 -5.13 0.58 11.16
N ILE A 103 -3.97 0.37 10.52
CA ILE A 103 -2.67 0.37 11.21
C ILE A 103 -2.32 1.77 11.74
N GLY A 104 -2.64 2.84 11.01
CA GLY A 104 -2.38 4.21 11.47
C GLY A 104 -3.36 4.71 12.51
N GLN A 105 -4.61 4.23 12.48
CA GLN A 105 -5.63 4.51 13.49
C GLN A 105 -5.28 3.81 14.82
N GLY A 106 -4.60 2.65 14.77
CA GLY A 106 -4.05 1.96 15.94
C GLY A 106 -2.92 2.71 16.66
N GLY A 107 -2.36 3.75 16.04
CA GLY A 107 -1.35 4.65 16.64
C GLY A 107 -1.90 6.00 17.11
N PHE A 108 -3.18 6.29 16.87
CA PHE A 108 -3.83 7.52 17.29
C PHE A 108 -5.08 7.21 18.12
N VAL A 109 -4.87 7.02 19.43
CA VAL A 109 -5.91 7.37 20.40
C VAL A 109 -5.86 8.88 20.61
N PRO A 110 -6.83 9.68 20.11
CA PRO A 110 -7.10 10.96 20.74
C PRO A 110 -7.83 10.64 22.05
N GLY A 111 -7.08 10.19 23.07
CA GLY A 111 -7.52 10.34 24.45
C GLY A 111 -7.54 11.85 24.72
N GLY A 112 -8.67 12.53 24.89
CA GLY A 112 -9.91 12.02 25.44
C GLY A 112 -9.89 12.08 26.98
N LYS A 113 -9.43 13.20 27.56
CA LYS A 113 -10.09 14.02 28.58
C LYS A 113 -9.20 15.20 28.97
#